data_AF-A0A6P0HD44-F1
#
_entry.id   AF-A0A6P0HD44-F1
#
_cell.length_a   1.000
_cell.length_b   1.000
_cell.length_c   1.000
_cell.angle_alpha   90.00
_cell.angle_beta   90.00
_cell.angle_gamma   90.00
#
_symmetry.space_group_name_H-M   'P 1'
#
loop_
_entity.id
_entity.type
_entity.pdbx_description
1 polymer ?
#
loop_
_entity_poly.entity_id
_entity_poly.type
_entity_poly.pdbx_seq_one_letter_code
_entity_poly.pdbx_strand_id
1 'polypeptide(L)'
;MVDLLVERDLTIRATAKQAERNLQRSHVHRMLTNRYYLGYTTFRGVEYPGSHTPLIEEETFQRVQDRLAANRGGGNRERKHLHYLAGSLRCGRCGSRLVYSANKGRRGGTYEYFVCVGRQLKKTQCDAPHFPAEQAESAVERIWRSEHARWQTDALPVIRERLTEHLRSLREDSERNTSALAKRIDKVQRDR
;
A
#
# COMPACT_ATOMS: atom_id res chain seq x y z
N MET A 1 6.55 10.99 -6.58
CA MET A 1 6.86 11.60 -5.25
C MET A 1 8.34 11.87 -5.10
N VAL A 2 9.21 10.89 -5.37
CA VAL A 2 10.65 11.12 -5.42
C VAL A 2 11.04 12.03 -6.59
N ASP A 3 10.25 11.99 -7.66
CA ASP A 3 10.40 12.81 -8.87
C ASP A 3 10.30 14.31 -8.54
N LEU A 4 9.36 14.71 -7.68
CA LEU A 4 9.21 16.10 -7.20
C LEU A 4 10.40 16.60 -6.37
N LEU A 5 11.14 15.70 -5.72
CA LEU A 5 12.36 16.05 -4.98
C LEU A 5 13.53 16.23 -5.96
N VAL A 6 13.63 15.36 -6.96
CA VAL A 6 14.64 15.45 -8.03
C VAL A 6 14.43 16.73 -8.86
N GLU A 7 13.19 17.08 -9.20
CA GLU A 7 12.86 18.35 -9.88
C GLU A 7 13.27 19.59 -9.07
N ARG A 8 13.38 19.46 -7.75
CA ARG A 8 13.84 20.51 -6.82
C ARG A 8 15.33 20.43 -6.51
N ASP A 9 16.08 19.63 -7.27
CA ASP A 9 17.52 19.45 -7.12
C ASP A 9 17.94 18.85 -5.76
N LEU A 10 17.01 18.12 -5.11
CA LEU A 10 17.28 17.39 -3.88
C LEU A 10 17.74 15.97 -4.23
N THR A 11 19.00 15.85 -4.62
CA THR A 11 19.65 14.59 -5.01
C THR A 11 20.63 14.10 -3.93
N ILE A 12 21.19 12.91 -4.14
CA ILE A 12 22.29 12.42 -3.31
C ILE A 12 23.57 13.06 -3.84
N ARG A 13 24.18 13.93 -3.03
CA ARG A 13 25.46 14.57 -3.35
C ARG A 13 26.53 13.56 -3.74
N ALA A 14 27.32 13.93 -4.74
CA ALA A 14 28.52 13.21 -5.11
C ALA A 14 29.52 13.14 -3.94
N THR A 15 30.22 12.02 -3.84
CA THR A 15 31.36 11.81 -2.96
C THR A 15 32.55 11.34 -3.80
N ALA A 16 33.76 11.31 -3.25
CA ALA A 16 34.96 10.87 -3.98
C ALA A 16 34.84 9.48 -4.64
N LYS A 17 33.94 8.62 -4.14
CA LYS A 17 33.72 7.24 -4.64
C LYS A 17 32.40 7.05 -5.39
N GLN A 18 31.48 8.01 -5.33
CA GLN A 18 30.13 7.85 -5.90
C GLN A 18 29.69 9.14 -6.57
N ALA A 19 29.31 9.05 -7.84
CA ALA A 19 28.69 10.16 -8.56
C ALA A 19 27.34 10.54 -7.93
N GLU A 20 26.89 11.75 -8.24
CA GLU A 20 25.56 12.21 -7.91
C GLU A 20 24.50 11.30 -8.51
N ARG A 21 23.43 11.05 -7.75
CA ARG A 21 22.33 10.20 -8.19
C ARG A 21 21.02 10.62 -7.56
N ASN A 22 19.93 10.31 -8.25
CA ASN A 22 18.58 10.55 -7.77
C ASN A 22 18.33 9.82 -6.44
N LEU A 23 17.54 10.46 -5.58
CA LEU A 23 17.02 9.79 -4.40
C LEU A 23 16.21 8.56 -4.83
N GLN A 24 16.23 7.53 -3.99
CA GLN A 24 15.37 6.37 -4.15
C GLN A 24 14.29 6.39 -3.09
N ARG A 25 13.14 5.77 -3.38
CA ARG A 25 12.02 5.66 -2.41
C ARG A 25 12.47 5.08 -1.07
N SER A 26 13.38 4.12 -1.09
CA SER A 26 13.99 3.51 0.11
C SER A 26 14.75 4.52 0.97
N HIS A 27 15.49 5.45 0.35
CA HIS A 27 16.22 6.49 1.08
C HIS A 27 15.27 7.47 1.77
N VAL A 28 14.24 7.94 1.06
CA VAL A 28 13.23 8.83 1.63
C VAL A 28 12.49 8.13 2.78
N HIS A 29 12.08 6.88 2.60
CA HIS A 29 11.45 6.11 3.68
C HIS A 29 12.38 5.97 4.89
N ARG A 30 13.68 5.71 4.68
CA ARG A 30 14.67 5.64 5.78
C ARG A 30 14.78 6.97 6.51
N MET A 31 14.78 8.10 5.80
CA MET A 31 14.79 9.42 6.43
C MET A 31 13.53 9.63 7.29
N LEU A 32 12.35 9.37 6.72
CA LEU A 32 11.07 9.55 7.43
C LEU A 32 10.87 8.63 8.63
N THR A 33 11.68 7.57 8.78
CA THR A 33 11.58 6.61 9.90
C THR A 33 12.73 6.75 10.90
N ASN A 34 13.69 7.63 10.65
CA ASN A 34 14.89 7.74 11.49
C ASN A 34 14.64 8.65 12.71
N ARG A 35 14.72 8.06 13.91
CA ARG A 35 14.60 8.77 15.19
C ARG A 35 15.79 9.70 15.49
N TYR A 36 16.84 9.66 14.66
CA TYR A 36 17.90 10.68 14.68
C TYR A 36 17.34 12.11 14.60
N TYR A 37 16.29 12.34 13.82
CA TYR A 37 15.71 13.68 13.68
C TYR A 37 14.98 14.18 14.94
N LEU A 38 14.71 13.28 15.89
CA LEU A 38 14.14 13.57 17.21
C LEU A 38 15.21 13.76 18.30
N GLY A 39 16.50 13.73 17.94
CA GLY A 39 17.59 13.84 18.91
C GLY A 39 18.12 12.50 19.43
N TYR A 40 17.68 11.35 18.92
CA TYR A 40 18.15 10.04 19.39
C TYR A 40 19.31 9.49 18.57
N THR A 41 20.13 8.63 19.17
CA THR A 41 21.18 7.88 18.48
C THR A 41 21.10 6.39 18.85
N THR A 42 21.39 5.50 17.91
CA THR A 42 21.33 4.06 18.15
C THR A 42 22.75 3.51 18.30
N PHE A 43 23.05 2.90 19.43
CA PHE A 43 24.30 2.19 19.67
C PHE A 43 24.02 0.73 20.06
N ARG A 44 24.58 -0.21 19.28
CA ARG A 44 24.36 -1.66 19.47
C ARG A 44 22.88 -2.08 19.57
N GLY A 45 22.02 -1.40 18.81
CA GLY A 45 20.58 -1.68 18.77
C GLY A 45 19.76 -1.05 19.91
N VAL A 46 20.40 -0.30 20.82
CA VAL A 46 19.73 0.44 21.90
C VAL A 46 19.74 1.93 21.54
N GLU A 47 18.62 2.60 21.79
CA GLU A 47 18.47 4.04 21.56
C GLU A 47 18.89 4.84 22.80
N TYR A 48 19.65 5.91 22.57
CA TYR A 48 20.12 6.83 23.58
C TYR A 48 19.79 8.28 23.17
N PRO A 49 19.53 9.18 24.12
CA PRO A 49 19.50 10.61 23.84
C PRO A 49 20.85 11.05 23.26
N GLY A 50 20.83 11.60 22.06
CA GLY A 50 21.99 12.19 21.40
C GLY A 50 22.23 13.62 21.87
N SER A 51 23.45 14.10 21.63
CA SER A 51 23.85 15.47 22.01
C SER A 51 23.43 16.55 21.00
N HIS A 52 22.80 16.17 19.89
CA HIS A 52 22.41 17.10 18.83
C HIS A 52 20.99 17.64 19.04
N THR A 53 20.77 18.88 18.59
CA THR A 53 19.44 19.50 18.63
C THR A 53 18.47 18.72 17.73
N PRO A 54 17.27 18.35 18.23
CA PRO A 54 16.23 17.76 17.40
C PRO A 54 15.86 18.67 16.23
N LEU A 55 15.68 18.09 15.03
CA LEU A 55 15.26 18.86 13.84
C LEU A 55 13.73 18.98 13.73
N ILE A 56 13.00 18.07 14.36
CA ILE A 56 11.54 18.01 14.33
C ILE A 56 11.00 17.64 15.71
N GLU A 57 9.74 17.97 15.95
CA GLU A 57 9.01 17.59 17.16
C GLU A 57 8.45 16.16 17.08
N GLU A 58 8.29 15.52 18.23
CA GLU A 58 7.75 14.14 18.34
C GLU A 58 6.36 14.03 17.72
N GLU A 59 5.49 15.02 17.90
CA GLU A 59 4.14 15.02 17.32
C GLU A 59 4.18 14.95 15.79
N THR A 60 5.07 15.73 15.17
CA THR A 60 5.25 15.73 13.71
C THR A 60 5.77 14.38 13.24
N PHE A 61 6.74 13.79 13.95
CA PHE A 61 7.26 12.47 13.61
C PHE A 61 6.19 11.38 13.73
N GLN A 62 5.40 11.39 14.81
CA GLN A 62 4.35 10.41 15.04
C GLN A 62 3.26 10.48 13.96
N ARG A 63 2.82 11.68 13.58
CA ARG A 63 1.87 11.88 12.47
C ARG A 63 2.36 11.25 11.16
N VAL A 64 3.66 11.34 10.88
CA VAL A 64 4.28 10.69 9.70
C VAL A 64 4.26 9.16 9.86
N GLN A 65 4.60 8.63 11.03
CA GLN A 65 4.58 7.19 11.28
C GLN A 65 3.16 6.61 11.11
N ASP A 66 2.14 7.29 11.62
CA ASP A 66 0.75 6.86 11.49
C ASP A 66 0.31 6.79 10.02
N ARG A 67 0.71 7.79 9.22
CA ARG A 67 0.45 7.80 7.77
C ARG A 67 1.19 6.67 7.05
N LEU A 68 2.46 6.42 7.40
CA LEU A 68 3.22 5.30 6.85
C LEU A 68 2.59 3.95 7.22
N ALA A 69 2.08 3.80 8.45
CA ALA A 69 1.42 2.60 8.93
C ALA A 69 0.07 2.37 8.21
N ALA A 70 -0.75 3.41 8.05
CA ALA A 70 -2.01 3.35 7.30
C ALA A 70 -1.78 2.89 5.84
N ASN A 71 -0.72 3.41 5.21
CA ASN A 71 -0.34 3.01 3.85
C ASN A 71 0.11 1.55 3.74
N ARG A 72 0.62 0.94 4.84
CA ARG A 72 0.97 -0.50 4.86
C ARG A 72 -0.26 -1.40 4.89
N GLY A 73 -1.37 -0.96 5.48
CA GLY A 73 -2.62 -1.72 5.61
C GLY A 73 -3.48 -1.75 4.34
N GLY A 74 -3.38 -0.72 3.49
CA GLY A 74 -4.26 -0.51 2.33
C GLY A 74 -4.02 -1.40 1.10
N GLY A 75 -3.10 -2.37 1.16
CA GLY A 75 -2.98 -3.44 0.15
C GLY A 75 -2.55 -3.02 -1.27
N ASN A 76 -2.54 -1.74 -1.61
CA ASN A 76 -2.22 -1.25 -2.94
C ASN A 76 -0.70 -1.07 -3.12
N ARG A 77 0.05 -2.16 -2.89
CA ARG A 77 1.29 -2.32 -3.65
C ARG A 77 0.83 -2.48 -5.09
N GLU A 78 1.26 -1.59 -5.97
CA GLU A 78 1.06 -1.69 -7.41
C GLU A 78 1.51 -3.10 -7.84
N ARG A 79 0.54 -4.00 -7.98
CA ARG A 79 0.82 -5.39 -8.34
C ARG A 79 0.81 -5.41 -9.85
N LYS A 80 1.95 -5.79 -10.42
CA LYS A 80 2.10 -6.04 -11.87
C LYS A 80 1.01 -6.99 -12.41
N HIS A 81 0.44 -7.81 -11.53
CA HIS A 81 -0.64 -8.73 -11.82
C HIS A 81 -1.80 -8.46 -10.85
N LEU A 82 -2.86 -7.85 -11.35
CA LEU A 82 -4.11 -7.57 -10.64
C LEU A 82 -5.14 -8.64 -11.01
N HIS A 83 -5.82 -9.17 -9.99
CA HIS A 83 -6.96 -10.06 -10.16
C HIS A 83 -7.98 -9.71 -9.08
N TYR A 84 -9.27 -9.66 -9.42
CA TYR A 84 -10.32 -9.15 -8.52
C TYR A 84 -10.54 -10.03 -7.27
N LEU A 85 -10.27 -11.34 -7.36
CA LEU A 85 -10.23 -12.25 -6.19
C LEU A 85 -8.94 -12.19 -5.36
N ALA A 86 -7.92 -11.42 -5.78
CA ALA A 86 -6.65 -11.37 -5.05
C ALA A 86 -6.82 -10.72 -3.67
N GLY A 87 -6.50 -11.47 -2.61
CA GLY A 87 -6.65 -11.02 -1.22
C GLY A 87 -7.96 -11.45 -0.54
N SER A 88 -8.96 -11.89 -1.31
CA SER A 88 -10.23 -12.41 -0.80
C SER A 88 -10.15 -13.90 -0.46
N LEU A 89 -9.34 -14.65 -1.21
CA LEU A 89 -9.23 -16.10 -1.08
C LEU A 89 -8.28 -16.53 0.06
N ARG A 90 -8.68 -17.58 0.79
CA ARG A 90 -7.88 -18.21 1.85
C ARG A 90 -7.74 -19.71 1.58
N CYS A 91 -6.61 -20.26 2.00
CA CYS A 91 -6.33 -21.68 1.90
C CYS A 91 -7.15 -22.43 2.96
N GLY A 92 -8.01 -23.36 2.53
CA GLY A 92 -8.79 -24.20 3.44
C GLY A 92 -7.94 -25.17 4.30
N ARG A 93 -6.67 -25.41 3.92
CA ARG A 93 -5.77 -26.32 4.67
C ARG A 93 -5.03 -25.65 5.82
N CYS A 94 -4.51 -24.44 5.60
CA CYS A 94 -3.67 -23.75 6.60
C CYS A 94 -4.14 -22.34 6.97
N GLY A 95 -5.29 -21.90 6.44
CA GLY A 95 -5.86 -20.57 6.71
C GLY A 95 -5.09 -19.37 6.12
N SER A 96 -3.90 -19.61 5.56
CA SER A 96 -3.08 -18.58 4.92
C SER A 96 -3.77 -17.99 3.69
N ARG A 97 -3.42 -16.74 3.36
CA ARG A 97 -3.94 -16.07 2.16
C ARG A 97 -3.47 -16.77 0.88
N LEU A 98 -4.35 -16.76 -0.13
CA LEU A 98 -4.01 -17.14 -1.50
C LEU A 98 -3.62 -15.87 -2.28
N VAL A 99 -2.50 -15.95 -3.01
CA VAL A 99 -1.98 -14.85 -3.84
C VAL A 99 -2.06 -15.19 -5.31
N TYR A 100 -2.43 -14.20 -6.11
CA TYR A 100 -2.48 -14.32 -7.55
C TYR A 100 -1.08 -14.30 -8.18
N SER A 101 -0.84 -15.18 -9.15
CA SER A 101 0.39 -15.26 -9.94
C SER A 101 0.03 -15.56 -11.39
N ALA A 102 0.55 -14.74 -12.30
CA ALA A 102 0.46 -14.94 -13.74
C ALA A 102 1.86 -15.11 -14.32
N ASN A 103 2.13 -16.27 -14.92
CA ASN A 103 3.45 -16.59 -15.46
C ASN A 103 3.37 -16.84 -16.97
N LYS A 104 4.27 -16.23 -17.73
CA LYS A 104 4.38 -16.47 -19.17
C LYS A 104 5.04 -17.83 -19.43
N GLY A 105 4.36 -18.68 -20.18
CA GLY A 105 4.87 -19.95 -20.67
C GLY A 105 5.80 -19.79 -21.87
N ARG A 106 6.64 -20.80 -22.11
CA ARG A 106 7.64 -20.81 -23.20
C ARG A 106 7.03 -20.67 -24.61
N ARG A 107 5.76 -21.04 -24.79
CA ARG A 107 5.03 -20.96 -26.07
C ARG A 107 4.09 -19.74 -26.17
N GLY A 108 4.28 -18.73 -25.33
CA GLY A 108 3.52 -17.47 -25.39
C GLY A 108 2.20 -17.44 -24.61
N GLY A 109 1.70 -18.57 -24.10
CA GLY A 109 0.53 -18.59 -23.21
C GLY A 109 0.83 -18.03 -21.82
N THR A 110 -0.16 -17.39 -21.17
CA THR A 110 -0.06 -16.98 -19.76
C THR A 110 -0.81 -17.98 -18.90
N TYR A 111 -0.16 -18.45 -17.84
CA TYR A 111 -0.78 -19.35 -16.87
C TYR A 111 -1.07 -18.61 -15.57
N GLU A 112 -2.33 -18.62 -15.18
CA GLU A 112 -2.87 -17.83 -14.08
C GLU A 112 -3.29 -18.76 -12.93
N TYR A 113 -2.72 -18.53 -11.75
CA TYR A 113 -2.96 -19.37 -10.58
C TYR A 113 -3.08 -18.57 -9.29
N PHE A 114 -3.78 -19.14 -8.32
CA PHE A 114 -3.72 -18.78 -6.91
C PHE A 114 -2.79 -19.73 -6.16
N VAL A 115 -1.86 -19.15 -5.39
CA VAL A 115 -0.84 -19.89 -4.64
C VAL A 115 -0.98 -19.59 -3.16
N CYS A 116 -0.89 -20.64 -2.32
CA CYS A 116 -0.87 -20.48 -0.87
C CYS A 116 0.43 -19.84 -0.39
N VAL A 117 0.34 -18.67 0.27
CA VAL A 117 1.50 -17.95 0.81
C VAL A 117 2.21 -18.76 1.90
N GLY A 118 1.45 -19.48 2.72
CA GLY A 118 2.00 -20.33 3.79
C GLY A 118 2.92 -21.42 3.24
N ARG A 119 2.53 -22.02 2.10
CA ARG A 119 3.34 -22.99 1.35
C ARG A 119 4.50 -22.32 0.61
N GLN A 120 4.22 -21.25 -0.15
CA GLN A 120 5.20 -20.57 -0.99
C GLN A 120 6.38 -20.00 -0.18
N LEU A 121 6.09 -19.41 0.97
CA LEU A 121 7.10 -18.88 1.89
C LEU A 121 7.61 -19.92 2.90
N LYS A 122 7.17 -21.17 2.81
CA LYS A 122 7.48 -22.25 3.76
C LYS A 122 7.25 -21.87 5.23
N LYS A 123 6.25 -21.01 5.49
CA LYS A 123 5.85 -20.59 6.85
C LYS A 123 4.99 -21.62 7.55
N THR A 124 4.37 -22.51 6.79
CA THR A 124 3.48 -23.58 7.26
C THR A 124 3.85 -24.88 6.54
N GLN A 125 3.57 -26.04 7.13
CA GLN A 125 3.70 -27.35 6.48
C GLN A 125 2.53 -27.63 5.52
N CYS A 126 2.12 -26.64 4.72
CA CYS A 126 0.98 -26.74 3.83
C CYS A 126 1.38 -27.34 2.50
N ASP A 127 0.62 -28.34 2.05
CA ASP A 127 0.79 -29.08 0.79
C ASP A 127 -0.20 -28.66 -0.31
N ALA A 128 -0.91 -27.55 -0.12
CA ALA A 128 -1.94 -27.10 -1.06
C ALA A 128 -1.39 -26.94 -2.49
N PRO A 129 -2.10 -27.46 -3.51
CA PRO A 129 -1.70 -27.29 -4.91
C PRO A 129 -1.82 -25.83 -5.34
N HIS A 130 -1.32 -25.53 -6.53
CA HIS A 130 -1.65 -24.27 -7.20
C HIS A 130 -3.06 -24.40 -7.78
N PHE A 131 -3.90 -23.41 -7.52
CA PHE A 131 -5.29 -23.42 -8.00
C PHE A 131 -5.34 -22.60 -9.29
N PRO A 132 -5.74 -23.18 -10.44
CA PRO A 132 -6.00 -22.41 -11.65
C PRO A 132 -7.00 -21.29 -11.38
N ALA A 133 -6.77 -20.10 -11.95
CA ALA A 133 -7.63 -18.94 -11.74
C ALA A 133 -9.09 -19.26 -12.08
N GLU A 134 -9.33 -19.82 -13.26
CA GLU A 134 -10.67 -20.23 -13.74
C GLU A 134 -11.41 -21.17 -12.76
N GLN A 135 -10.69 -22.12 -12.15
CA GLN A 135 -11.30 -23.03 -11.16
C GLN A 135 -11.66 -22.30 -9.87
N ALA A 136 -10.82 -21.37 -9.43
CA ALA A 136 -11.10 -20.55 -8.25
C ALA A 136 -12.29 -19.61 -8.52
N GLU A 137 -12.36 -19.01 -9.70
CA GLU A 137 -13.48 -18.16 -10.14
C GLU A 137 -14.79 -18.95 -10.17
N SER A 138 -14.80 -20.09 -10.87
CA SER A 138 -15.96 -20.99 -10.95
C SER A 138 -16.45 -21.42 -9.56
N ALA A 139 -15.53 -21.68 -8.64
CA ALA A 139 -15.88 -22.04 -7.26
C ALA A 139 -16.53 -20.87 -6.50
N VAL A 140 -16.01 -19.65 -6.65
CA VAL A 140 -16.58 -18.45 -6.05
C VAL A 140 -17.96 -18.15 -6.66
N GLU A 141 -18.11 -18.22 -7.97
CA GLU A 141 -19.39 -18.01 -8.65
C GLU A 141 -20.46 -18.99 -8.17
N ARG A 142 -20.11 -20.27 -8.01
CA ARG A 142 -21.02 -21.28 -7.51
C ARG A 142 -21.50 -20.97 -6.09
N ILE A 143 -20.58 -20.60 -5.19
CA ILE A 143 -20.92 -20.20 -3.81
C ILE A 143 -21.82 -18.96 -3.85
N TRP A 144 -21.43 -17.95 -4.63
CA TRP A 144 -22.21 -16.74 -4.79
C TRP A 144 -23.63 -17.04 -5.26
N ARG A 145 -23.81 -17.85 -6.31
CA ARG A 145 -25.13 -18.25 -6.81
C ARG A 145 -25.96 -18.98 -5.76
N SER A 146 -25.35 -19.89 -4.99
CA SER A 146 -26.06 -20.65 -3.96
C SER A 146 -26.50 -19.79 -2.77
N GLU A 147 -25.75 -18.74 -2.44
CA GLU A 147 -26.05 -17.85 -1.32
C GLU A 147 -26.72 -16.54 -1.75
N HIS A 148 -26.83 -16.28 -3.06
CA HIS A 148 -27.23 -14.99 -3.62
C HIS A 148 -28.55 -14.46 -3.04
N ALA A 149 -29.52 -15.35 -2.84
CA ALA A 149 -30.83 -15.00 -2.27
C ALA A 149 -30.74 -14.43 -0.85
N ARG A 150 -29.80 -14.90 -0.03
CA ARG A 150 -29.55 -14.43 1.34
C ARG A 150 -28.81 -13.09 1.35
N TRP A 151 -27.87 -12.88 0.44
CA TRP A 151 -27.13 -11.62 0.34
C TRP A 151 -27.99 -10.47 -0.19
N GLN A 152 -28.94 -10.76 -1.09
CA GLN A 152 -29.76 -9.75 -1.73
C GLN A 152 -30.76 -9.09 -0.77
N THR A 153 -31.26 -9.83 0.21
CA THR A 153 -32.23 -9.35 1.20
C THR A 153 -31.57 -8.58 2.34
N ASP A 154 -30.48 -9.11 2.91
CA ASP A 154 -29.93 -8.54 4.16
C ASP A 154 -28.70 -7.65 3.96
N ALA A 155 -27.79 -8.03 3.06
CA ALA A 155 -26.46 -7.41 3.00
C ALA A 155 -26.37 -6.28 1.98
N LEU A 156 -27.02 -6.42 0.82
CA LEU A 156 -26.94 -5.43 -0.26
C LEU A 156 -27.46 -4.03 0.11
N PRO A 157 -28.60 -3.89 0.84
CA PRO A 157 -29.07 -2.57 1.26
C PRO A 157 -28.05 -1.87 2.16
N VAL A 158 -27.52 -2.58 3.16
CA VAL A 158 -26.52 -2.05 4.11
C VAL A 158 -25.22 -1.67 3.41
N ILE A 159 -24.74 -2.52 2.50
CA ILE A 159 -23.53 -2.25 1.72
C ILE A 159 -23.75 -1.03 0.82
N ARG A 160 -24.90 -0.95 0.13
CA ARG A 160 -25.23 0.18 -0.74
C ARG A 160 -25.29 1.49 0.03
N GLU A 161 -25.96 1.50 1.17
CA GLU A 161 -26.06 2.68 2.04
C GLU A 161 -24.66 3.15 2.46
N ARG A 162 -23.83 2.25 3.03
CA ARG A 162 -22.47 2.58 3.45
C ARG A 162 -21.58 3.06 2.30
N LEU A 163 -21.67 2.43 1.12
CA LEU A 163 -20.92 2.86 -0.07
C LEU A 163 -21.35 4.26 -0.51
N THR A 164 -22.66 4.54 -0.48
CA THR A 164 -23.21 5.83 -0.90
C THR A 164 -22.77 6.93 0.07
N GLU A 165 -22.80 6.65 1.37
CA GLU A 165 -22.29 7.54 2.42
C GLU A 165 -20.79 7.81 2.23
N HIS A 166 -20.00 6.76 1.99
CA HIS A 166 -18.56 6.89 1.80
C HIS A 166 -18.21 7.68 0.52
N LEU A 167 -18.91 7.42 -0.59
CA LEU A 167 -18.74 8.17 -1.83
C LEU A 167 -19.15 9.64 -1.69
N ARG A 168 -20.19 9.93 -0.89
CA ARG A 168 -20.59 11.30 -0.56
C ARG A 168 -19.48 12.01 0.21
N SER A 169 -18.95 11.40 1.26
CA SER A 169 -17.82 11.94 2.04
C SER A 169 -16.57 12.18 1.16
N LEU A 170 -16.21 11.25 0.29
CA LEU A 170 -15.08 11.44 -0.63
C LEU A 170 -15.29 12.60 -1.61
N ARG A 171 -16.51 12.79 -2.10
CA ARG A 171 -16.85 13.95 -2.94
C ARG A 171 -16.69 15.25 -2.17
N GLU A 172 -17.26 15.34 -0.97
CA GLU A 172 -17.15 16.53 -0.12
C GLU A 172 -15.69 16.87 0.19
N ASP A 173 -14.88 15.86 0.53
CA ASP A 173 -13.45 16.06 0.78
C ASP A 173 -12.70 16.50 -0.49
N SER A 174 -13.06 15.95 -1.66
CA SER A 174 -12.50 16.37 -2.94
C SER A 174 -12.85 17.83 -3.24
N GLU A 175 -14.11 18.23 -3.06
CA GLU A 175 -14.58 19.61 -3.25
C GLU A 175 -13.94 20.60 -2.29
N ARG A 176 -13.76 20.21 -1.01
CA ARG A 176 -13.03 21.03 -0.03
C ARG A 176 -11.57 21.20 -0.44
N ASN A 177 -10.92 20.13 -0.89
CA ASN A 177 -9.53 20.17 -1.34
C ASN A 177 -9.36 21.02 -2.61
N THR A 178 -10.23 20.88 -3.61
CA THR A 178 -10.18 21.70 -4.84
C THR A 178 -10.45 23.16 -4.53
N SER A 179 -11.43 23.48 -3.67
CA SER A 179 -11.73 24.84 -3.23
C SER A 179 -10.55 25.47 -2.47
N ALA A 180 -9.92 24.72 -1.56
CA ALA A 180 -8.74 25.19 -0.82
C ALA A 180 -7.53 25.43 -1.74
N LEU A 181 -7.31 24.55 -2.73
CA LEU A 181 -6.25 24.72 -3.73
C LEU A 181 -6.53 25.91 -4.65
N ALA A 182 -7.77 26.10 -5.10
CA ALA A 182 -8.16 27.25 -5.93
C ALA A 182 -7.91 28.58 -5.19
N LYS A 183 -8.29 28.68 -3.91
CA LYS A 183 -8.01 29.86 -3.07
C LYS A 183 -6.50 30.12 -2.91
N ARG A 184 -5.68 29.07 -2.81
CA ARG A 184 -4.22 29.20 -2.73
C ARG A 184 -3.61 29.68 -4.03
N ILE A 185 -4.07 29.17 -5.17
CA ILE A 185 -3.62 29.62 -6.50
C ILE A 185 -3.96 31.10 -6.69
N ASP A 186 -5.20 31.48 -6.39
CA ASP A 186 -5.66 32.87 -6.52
C ASP A 186 -4.87 33.82 -5.61
N LYS A 187 -4.54 33.40 -4.38
CA LYS A 187 -3.65 34.19 -3.50
C LYS A 187 -2.25 34.37 -4.11
N VAL A 188 -1.64 33.31 -4.62
CA VAL A 188 -0.31 33.37 -5.25
C VAL A 188 -0.31 34.23 -6.52
N GLN A 189 -1.42 34.23 -7.27
CA GLN A 189 -1.59 35.09 -8.45
C GLN A 189 -1.79 36.57 -8.08
N ARG A 190 -2.41 36.85 -6.93
CA ARG A 190 -2.59 38.22 -6.41
C ARG A 190 -1.34 38.80 -5.74
N ASP A 191 -0.49 37.95 -5.19
CA ASP A 191 0.79 38.34 -4.54
C ASP A 191 1.94 38.50 -5.57
N ARG A 192 1.66 38.44 -6.88
CA ARG A 192 2.63 38.48 -7.98
C ARG A 192 2.44 39.72 -8.86
#